data_AF-A0AA35IUU0-F1
#
_entry.id   AF-A0AA35IUU0-F1
#
_cell.length_a   1.000
_cell.length_b   1.000
_cell.length_c   1.000
_cell.angle_alpha   90.00
_cell.angle_beta   90.00
_cell.angle_gamma   90.00
#
_symmetry.space_group_name_H-M   'P 1'
#
loop_
_entity.id
_entity.type
_entity.pdbx_description
1 polymer ?
#
loop_
_entity_poly.entity_id
_entity_poly.type
_entity_poly.pdbx_seq_one_letter_code
_entity_poly.pdbx_strand_id
1 'polypeptide(L)'
;MKRRESQAPDSVFGQSRAFALSDSSVNPDVIKYLSSVRQEALRTNAISVKNQMDVQKRMRHKSSMYDDEDEHTTKRNAIPPPLVKLQNNVNIWIEWFNTVKATVLTSAYEFTGYDDKTLDLLLVYLKNYLKDIPSKSTTVEKIMNILNQNFFPAELEQQDNEFEIDEEWVQDILMKLAKTSFNSVEDIKNIITEGDKHELSGYNQWFKYIINNEPRHATFCDKIKFKQLWVLVKYMSNTWIKEIYKKGKHYRSLQGWLFYILVHIPEKLTAEYTSILRDLGKKCLELIQKKPIGVYKDEIILPMEMRELDLKIPSTIKDVTIIELTICVVAVNYGQKDLIE
;
A
#
# COMPACT_ATOMS: atom_id res chain seq x y z
N MET A 1 23.07 -32.99 52.89
CA MET A 1 23.54 -33.76 51.71
C MET A 1 22.55 -33.57 50.57
N LYS A 2 22.91 -32.85 49.50
CA LYS A 2 22.06 -32.70 48.30
C LYS A 2 22.26 -33.93 47.41
N ARG A 3 21.17 -34.63 47.06
CA ARG A 3 21.20 -35.75 46.10
C ARG A 3 21.62 -35.19 44.74
N ARG A 4 22.70 -35.74 44.17
CA ARG A 4 23.08 -35.48 42.77
C ARG A 4 22.08 -36.23 41.89
N GLU A 5 21.30 -35.50 41.09
CA GLU A 5 20.50 -36.10 40.02
C GLU A 5 21.47 -36.61 38.94
N SER A 6 21.50 -37.92 38.71
CA SER A 6 22.35 -38.51 37.68
C SER A 6 21.68 -38.40 36.32
N GLN A 7 22.40 -37.89 35.32
CA GLN A 7 22.02 -37.92 33.90
C GLN A 7 22.13 -39.34 33.31
N ALA A 8 21.50 -40.33 33.94
CA ALA A 8 21.44 -41.66 33.36
C ALA A 8 20.52 -41.62 32.13
N PRO A 9 20.93 -42.20 30.99
CA PRO A 9 20.10 -42.26 29.78
C PRO A 9 18.83 -43.07 30.04
N ASP A 10 17.72 -42.63 29.44
CA ASP A 10 16.43 -43.31 29.55
C ASP A 10 16.55 -44.74 28.99
N SER A 11 16.17 -45.75 29.77
CA SER A 11 16.32 -47.15 29.38
C SER A 11 15.37 -47.58 28.25
N VAL A 12 14.34 -46.79 27.93
CA VAL A 12 13.37 -47.11 26.87
C VAL A 12 13.80 -46.52 25.53
N PHE A 13 14.39 -45.32 25.53
CA PHE A 13 14.75 -44.60 24.30
C PHE A 13 16.25 -44.39 24.08
N GLY A 14 17.11 -44.78 25.03
CA GLY A 14 18.56 -44.74 24.92
C GLY A 14 19.16 -43.32 24.84
N GLN A 15 18.37 -42.27 25.13
CA GLN A 15 18.80 -40.87 25.05
C GLN A 15 18.92 -40.27 26.46
N SER A 16 19.96 -39.46 26.66
CA SER A 16 20.09 -38.61 27.85
C SER A 16 19.04 -37.50 27.81
N ARG A 17 18.33 -37.26 28.93
CA ARG A 17 17.33 -36.19 29.05
C ARG A 17 17.95 -34.83 28.68
N ALA A 18 17.66 -34.32 27.49
CA ALA A 18 17.96 -32.94 27.12
C ALA A 18 16.90 -32.03 27.76
N PHE A 19 17.34 -31.18 28.70
CA PHE A 19 16.63 -30.02 29.26
C PHE A 19 15.12 -30.18 29.50
N ALA A 20 14.75 -30.89 30.56
CA ALA A 20 13.38 -30.82 31.07
C ALA A 20 13.18 -29.48 31.80
N LEU A 21 12.16 -28.70 31.44
CA LEU A 21 11.84 -27.42 32.09
C LEU A 21 11.48 -27.55 33.59
N SER A 22 11.28 -28.77 34.07
CA SER A 22 11.05 -29.11 35.47
C SER A 22 12.34 -29.34 36.27
N ASP A 23 13.51 -29.31 35.62
CA ASP A 23 14.80 -29.51 36.26
C ASP A 23 15.20 -28.25 37.06
N SER A 24 15.61 -28.46 38.31
CA SER A 24 15.99 -27.40 39.24
C SER A 24 17.24 -26.61 38.82
N SER A 25 18.00 -27.13 37.85
CA SER A 25 19.17 -26.47 37.28
C SER A 25 18.86 -25.52 36.11
N VAL A 26 17.62 -25.53 35.61
CA VAL A 26 17.20 -24.65 34.50
C VAL A 26 16.91 -23.26 35.05
N ASN A 27 17.49 -22.24 34.40
CA ASN A 27 17.31 -20.86 34.80
C ASN A 27 15.80 -20.46 34.75
N PRO A 28 15.21 -19.97 35.86
CA PRO A 28 13.80 -19.59 35.92
C PRO A 28 13.40 -18.50 34.91
N ASP A 29 14.33 -17.63 34.51
CA ASP A 29 14.08 -16.60 33.50
C ASP A 29 13.84 -17.19 32.11
N VAL A 30 14.51 -18.31 31.80
CA VAL A 30 14.33 -19.04 30.54
C VAL A 30 12.97 -19.74 30.50
N ILE A 31 12.54 -20.31 31.64
CA ILE A 31 11.20 -20.90 31.78
C ILE A 31 10.13 -19.83 31.55
N LYS A 32 10.30 -18.64 32.15
CA LYS A 32 9.38 -17.52 31.97
C LYS A 32 9.32 -17.06 30.52
N TYR A 33 10.46 -16.90 29.86
CA TYR A 33 10.53 -16.55 28.44
C TYR A 33 9.79 -17.56 27.55
N LEU A 34 10.06 -18.85 27.70
CA LEU A 34 9.41 -19.90 26.92
C LEU A 34 7.90 -19.98 27.19
N SER A 35 7.46 -19.67 28.41
CA SER A 35 6.03 -19.60 28.74
C SER A 35 5.34 -18.44 28.01
N SER A 36 5.99 -17.28 27.89
CA SER A 36 5.49 -16.12 27.14
C SER A 36 5.39 -16.43 25.64
N VAL A 37 6.43 -17.02 25.07
CA VAL A 37 6.44 -17.44 23.65
C VAL A 37 5.30 -18.43 23.36
N ARG A 38 5.03 -19.37 24.26
CA ARG A 38 3.91 -20.32 24.13
C ARG A 38 2.55 -19.61 24.15
N GLN A 39 2.34 -18.65 25.04
CA GLN A 39 1.07 -17.90 25.08
C GLN A 39 0.84 -17.07 23.83
N GLU A 40 1.91 -16.48 23.29
CA GLU A 40 1.85 -15.70 22.06
C GLU A 40 1.53 -16.59 20.84
N ALA A 41 2.14 -17.77 20.76
CA ALA A 41 1.83 -18.76 19.73
C ALA A 41 0.38 -19.27 19.79
N LEU A 42 -0.17 -19.49 20.99
CA LEU A 42 -1.56 -19.93 21.17
C LEU A 42 -2.58 -18.84 20.80
N ARG A 43 -2.29 -17.56 21.08
CA ARG A 43 -3.16 -16.45 20.68
C ARG A 43 -3.20 -16.23 19.17
N THR A 44 -2.12 -16.57 18.47
CA THR A 44 -1.98 -16.30 17.02
C THR A 44 -2.74 -17.30 16.15
N ASN A 45 -2.96 -18.53 16.63
CA ASN A 45 -3.61 -19.61 15.86
C ASN A 45 -5.14 -19.65 15.93
N ALA A 46 -5.79 -18.76 16.69
CA ALA A 46 -7.24 -18.80 16.92
C ALA A 46 -8.10 -18.11 15.83
N ILE A 47 -7.51 -17.52 14.79
CA ILE A 47 -8.26 -16.94 13.67
C ILE A 47 -8.40 -18.00 12.56
N SER A 48 -9.51 -18.73 12.66
CA SER A 48 -9.97 -19.85 11.83
C SER A 48 -9.73 -19.70 10.31
N VAL A 49 -8.85 -20.54 9.77
CA VAL A 49 -8.71 -20.88 8.35
C VAL A 49 -9.87 -21.79 7.94
N LYS A 50 -10.90 -21.27 7.26
CA LYS A 50 -11.94 -22.12 6.64
C LYS A 50 -11.99 -22.09 5.10
N ASN A 51 -11.31 -21.19 4.40
CA ASN A 51 -11.53 -21.01 2.96
C ASN A 51 -10.27 -21.03 2.05
N GLN A 52 -9.20 -21.76 2.38
CA GLN A 52 -7.95 -21.75 1.58
C GLN A 52 -7.59 -23.08 0.86
N MET A 53 -8.54 -24.00 0.66
CA MET A 53 -8.22 -25.27 -0.01
C MET A 53 -7.98 -25.19 -1.53
N ASP A 54 -8.27 -24.09 -2.22
CA ASP A 54 -8.16 -24.03 -3.69
C ASP A 54 -6.89 -23.35 -4.26
N VAL A 55 -5.98 -22.82 -3.44
CA VAL A 55 -4.79 -22.09 -3.94
C VAL A 55 -3.49 -22.91 -3.89
N GLN A 56 -3.46 -24.04 -3.17
CA GLN A 56 -2.21 -24.78 -2.92
C GLN A 56 -1.70 -25.66 -4.08
N LYS A 57 -2.37 -25.72 -5.24
CA LYS A 57 -1.96 -26.64 -6.33
C LYS A 57 -0.83 -26.14 -7.26
N ARG A 58 -0.17 -25.00 -6.99
CA ARG A 58 0.87 -24.45 -7.90
C ARG A 58 2.18 -23.95 -7.29
N MET A 59 2.49 -24.18 -6.02
CA MET A 59 3.84 -23.92 -5.51
C MET A 59 4.66 -25.23 -5.48
N ARG A 60 5.52 -25.41 -6.50
CA ARG A 60 6.65 -26.33 -6.40
C ARG A 60 7.61 -25.77 -5.35
N HIS A 61 7.66 -26.42 -4.19
CA HIS A 61 8.70 -26.20 -3.19
C HIS A 61 10.07 -26.54 -3.81
N LYS A 62 10.99 -25.57 -3.84
CA LYS A 62 12.42 -25.88 -3.91
C LYS A 62 12.89 -26.11 -2.47
N SER A 63 12.96 -27.38 -2.05
CA SER A 63 13.79 -27.75 -0.91
C SER A 63 15.25 -27.73 -1.38
N SER A 64 16.05 -26.79 -0.90
CA SER A 64 17.50 -26.88 -0.95
C SER A 64 17.95 -27.51 0.36
N MET A 65 18.31 -28.79 0.33
CA MET A 65 18.68 -29.59 1.49
C MET A 65 20.07 -30.22 1.30
N TYR A 66 20.96 -29.53 0.58
CA TYR A 66 22.39 -29.84 0.51
C TYR A 66 23.16 -28.53 0.64
N ASP A 67 23.85 -28.44 1.77
CA ASP A 67 24.84 -27.44 2.15
C ASP A 67 26.19 -28.11 1.84
N ASP A 68 26.54 -28.16 0.56
CA ASP A 68 27.86 -28.60 0.13
C ASP A 68 28.66 -27.35 -0.25
N GLU A 69 29.78 -27.22 0.44
CA GLU A 69 30.71 -26.11 0.42
C GLU A 69 31.22 -25.81 -0.99
N ASP A 70 30.85 -24.65 -1.54
CA ASP A 70 31.62 -24.05 -2.62
C ASP A 70 32.72 -23.16 -2.02
N GLU A 71 33.89 -23.77 -2.04
CA GLU A 71 35.24 -23.25 -1.81
C GLU A 71 35.53 -22.05 -2.73
N HIS A 72 34.98 -20.88 -2.40
CA HIS A 72 35.43 -19.58 -2.91
C HIS A 72 35.91 -18.70 -1.77
N THR A 73 37.13 -19.03 -1.35
CA THR A 73 38.10 -18.18 -0.66
C THR A 73 37.88 -16.67 -0.87
N THR A 74 37.53 -15.99 0.23
CA THR A 74 38.08 -14.68 0.64
C THR A 74 38.32 -13.65 -0.46
N LYS A 75 37.25 -13.04 -0.96
CA LYS A 75 37.27 -11.60 -1.23
C LYS A 75 36.48 -10.95 -0.11
N ARG A 76 37.11 -10.05 0.65
CA ARG A 76 36.37 -9.10 1.50
C ARG A 76 35.38 -8.39 0.58
N ASN A 77 34.11 -8.81 0.60
CA ASN A 77 33.08 -8.25 -0.24
C ASN A 77 32.95 -6.77 0.13
N ALA A 78 33.54 -5.89 -0.66
CA ALA A 78 33.30 -4.47 -0.54
C ALA A 78 31.80 -4.28 -0.74
N ILE A 79 31.11 -3.83 0.31
CA ILE A 79 29.68 -3.53 0.27
C ILE A 79 29.44 -2.60 -0.93
N PRO A 80 28.53 -2.95 -1.87
CA PRO A 80 28.21 -2.11 -2.99
C PRO A 80 28.00 -0.65 -2.55
N PRO A 81 28.61 0.36 -3.20
CA PRO A 81 28.48 1.76 -2.81
C PRO A 81 27.04 2.26 -2.58
N PRO A 82 26.01 1.82 -3.34
CA PRO A 82 24.62 2.17 -3.06
C PRO A 82 24.10 1.67 -1.70
N LEU A 83 24.57 0.51 -1.23
CA LEU A 83 24.19 -0.04 0.07
C LEU A 83 24.86 0.71 1.23
N VAL A 84 26.09 1.18 1.04
CA VAL A 84 26.76 2.07 2.01
C VAL A 84 25.98 3.38 2.17
N LYS A 85 25.51 3.97 1.05
CA LYS A 85 24.66 5.17 1.08
C LYS A 85 23.36 4.92 1.84
N LEU A 86 22.72 3.77 1.62
CA LEU A 86 21.50 3.34 2.33
C LEU A 86 21.76 3.22 3.85
N GLN A 87 22.78 2.47 4.25
CA GLN A 87 23.14 2.25 5.66
C GLN A 87 23.39 3.57 6.40
N ASN A 88 24.08 4.52 5.76
CA ASN A 88 24.43 5.79 6.39
C ASN A 88 23.24 6.74 6.60
N ASN A 89 22.21 6.65 5.76
CA ASN A 89 21.09 7.60 5.76
C ASN A 89 19.76 7.01 6.21
N VAL A 90 19.70 5.70 6.48
CA VAL A 90 18.46 4.97 6.78
C VAL A 90 17.61 5.63 7.87
N ASN A 91 18.24 6.07 8.97
CA ASN A 91 17.52 6.66 10.10
C ASN A 91 16.85 8.00 9.71
N ILE A 92 17.59 8.87 9.01
CA ILE A 92 17.12 10.19 8.57
C ILE A 92 15.96 10.03 7.59
N TRP A 93 16.08 9.11 6.62
CA TRP A 93 15.05 8.87 5.62
C TRP A 93 13.79 8.28 6.22
N ILE A 94 13.92 7.37 7.19
CA ILE A 94 12.78 6.74 7.87
C ILE A 94 12.07 7.70 8.80
N GLU A 95 12.81 8.52 9.55
CA GLU A 95 12.22 9.54 10.42
C GLU A 95 11.36 10.53 9.64
N TRP A 96 11.88 11.01 8.50
CA TRP A 96 11.09 11.84 7.59
C TRP A 96 9.87 11.11 7.04
N PHE A 97 10.05 9.88 6.55
CA PHE A 97 8.94 9.10 6.01
C PHE A 97 7.84 8.87 7.05
N ASN A 98 8.21 8.56 8.29
CA ASN A 98 7.26 8.36 9.38
C ASN A 98 6.55 9.67 9.76
N THR A 99 7.23 10.81 9.66
CA THR A 99 6.61 12.13 9.83
C THR A 99 5.58 12.39 8.75
N VAL A 100 5.94 12.15 7.48
CA VAL A 100 5.01 12.27 6.34
C VAL A 100 3.82 11.32 6.49
N LYS A 101 4.08 10.06 6.84
CA LYS A 101 3.03 9.05 7.07
C LYS A 101 2.07 9.52 8.16
N ALA A 102 2.58 10.02 9.28
CA ALA A 102 1.75 10.54 10.35
C ALA A 102 0.89 11.71 9.86
N THR A 103 1.48 12.72 9.22
CA THR A 103 0.74 13.89 8.72
C THR A 103 -0.34 13.52 7.72
N VAL A 104 -0.06 12.62 6.78
CA VAL A 104 -1.06 12.19 5.79
C VAL A 104 -2.19 11.44 6.48
N LEU A 105 -1.89 10.49 7.36
CA LEU A 105 -2.92 9.71 8.05
C LEU A 105 -3.73 10.52 9.08
N THR A 106 -3.26 11.68 9.53
CA THR A 106 -3.99 12.55 10.47
C THR A 106 -4.69 13.73 9.83
N SER A 107 -4.12 14.26 8.75
CA SER A 107 -4.48 15.58 8.23
C SER A 107 -4.92 15.57 6.76
N ALA A 108 -4.71 14.45 6.03
CA ALA A 108 -5.22 14.35 4.67
C ALA A 108 -6.75 14.23 4.66
N TYR A 109 -7.34 14.60 3.54
CA TYR A 109 -8.78 14.59 3.38
C TYR A 109 -9.31 13.15 3.38
N GLU A 110 -10.12 12.82 4.39
CA GLU A 110 -10.95 11.63 4.41
C GLU A 110 -12.30 11.99 3.78
N PHE A 111 -12.62 11.34 2.65
CA PHE A 111 -13.94 11.48 2.06
C PHE A 111 -14.95 10.76 2.96
N THR A 112 -15.82 11.53 3.61
CA THR A 112 -16.86 10.99 4.51
C THR A 112 -18.19 10.74 3.79
N GLY A 113 -18.20 10.87 2.47
CA GLY A 113 -19.42 10.87 1.66
C GLY A 113 -19.78 12.27 1.19
N TYR A 114 -20.76 12.33 0.28
CA TYR A 114 -21.39 13.60 -0.07
C TYR A 114 -22.48 13.92 0.94
N ASP A 115 -22.43 15.09 1.57
CA ASP A 115 -23.59 15.63 2.27
C ASP A 115 -24.59 16.20 1.25
N ASP A 116 -25.84 16.42 1.69
CA ASP A 116 -26.90 16.89 0.79
C ASP A 116 -26.55 18.22 0.12
N LYS A 117 -25.82 19.10 0.82
CA LYS A 117 -25.37 20.39 0.32
C LYS A 117 -24.32 20.25 -0.79
N THR A 118 -23.34 19.35 -0.62
CA THR A 118 -22.32 19.07 -1.63
C THR A 118 -22.94 18.41 -2.85
N LEU A 119 -23.93 17.51 -2.66
CA LEU A 119 -24.70 16.93 -3.76
C LEU A 119 -25.48 18.01 -4.52
N ASP A 120 -26.16 18.90 -3.82
CA ASP A 120 -26.90 19.99 -4.45
C ASP A 120 -25.96 20.92 -5.24
N LEU A 121 -24.78 21.25 -4.68
CA LEU A 121 -23.76 22.05 -5.36
C LEU A 121 -23.22 21.34 -6.62
N LEU A 122 -22.91 20.03 -6.52
CA LEU A 122 -22.48 19.21 -7.67
C LEU A 122 -23.53 19.19 -8.78
N LEU A 123 -24.81 19.11 -8.43
CA LEU A 123 -25.90 19.15 -9.39
C LEU A 123 -26.05 20.52 -10.06
N VAL A 124 -25.76 21.62 -9.35
CA VAL A 124 -25.71 22.97 -9.91
C VAL A 124 -24.55 23.09 -10.92
N TYR A 125 -23.35 22.62 -10.57
CA TYR A 125 -22.21 22.61 -11.50
C TYR A 125 -22.47 21.71 -12.72
N LEU A 126 -23.05 20.52 -12.52
CA LEU A 126 -23.46 19.64 -13.60
C LEU A 126 -24.49 20.32 -14.51
N LYS A 127 -25.50 20.97 -13.93
CA LYS A 127 -26.51 21.75 -14.68
C LYS A 127 -25.86 22.84 -15.52
N ASN A 128 -24.90 23.58 -14.98
CA ASN A 128 -24.21 24.64 -15.71
C ASN A 128 -23.36 24.06 -16.85
N TYR A 129 -22.57 23.02 -16.59
CA TYR A 129 -21.79 22.34 -17.62
C TYR A 129 -22.67 21.80 -18.76
N LEU A 130 -23.80 21.16 -18.43
CA LEU A 130 -24.72 20.61 -19.43
C LEU A 130 -25.45 21.70 -20.26
N LYS A 131 -25.56 22.95 -19.76
CA LYS A 131 -26.09 24.07 -20.57
C LYS A 131 -25.14 24.44 -21.71
N ASP A 132 -23.85 24.36 -21.46
CA ASP A 132 -22.80 24.82 -22.37
C ASP A 132 -22.43 23.77 -23.44
N ILE A 133 -22.92 22.53 -23.32
CA ILE A 133 -22.69 21.48 -24.33
C ILE A 133 -23.49 21.78 -25.62
N PRO A 134 -22.82 21.89 -26.78
CA PRO A 134 -23.46 22.28 -28.05
C PRO A 134 -24.36 21.20 -28.67
N SER A 135 -24.22 19.93 -28.28
CA SER A 135 -25.04 18.82 -28.79
C SER A 135 -25.66 18.04 -27.63
N LYS A 136 -26.96 18.23 -27.42
CA LYS A 136 -27.69 17.61 -26.31
C LYS A 136 -28.20 16.24 -26.72
N SER A 137 -27.73 15.20 -26.04
CA SER A 137 -28.34 13.87 -26.16
C SER A 137 -29.68 13.85 -25.43
N THR A 138 -30.56 12.90 -25.77
CA THR A 138 -31.86 12.70 -25.09
C THR A 138 -31.70 12.48 -23.57
N THR A 139 -30.56 11.93 -23.14
CA THR A 139 -30.23 11.75 -21.72
C THR A 139 -29.89 13.10 -21.06
N VAL A 140 -29.11 13.95 -21.73
CA VAL A 140 -28.75 15.30 -21.25
C VAL A 140 -30.01 16.18 -21.12
N GLU A 141 -30.93 16.12 -22.08
CA GLU A 141 -32.20 16.86 -22.01
C GLU A 141 -33.08 16.38 -20.85
N LYS A 142 -33.15 15.07 -20.61
CA LYS A 142 -33.90 14.50 -19.48
C LYS A 142 -33.33 14.94 -18.13
N ILE A 143 -32.00 14.93 -17.98
CA ILE A 143 -31.32 15.41 -16.78
C ILE A 143 -31.60 16.90 -16.57
N MET A 144 -31.44 17.72 -17.62
CA MET A 144 -31.72 19.16 -17.58
C MET A 144 -33.16 19.47 -17.19
N ASN A 145 -34.15 18.71 -17.68
CA ASN A 145 -35.54 18.89 -17.30
C ASN A 145 -35.77 18.60 -15.82
N ILE A 146 -35.18 17.53 -15.28
CA ILE A 146 -35.29 17.17 -13.85
C ILE A 146 -34.58 18.23 -12.97
N LEU A 147 -33.40 18.71 -13.38
CA LEU A 147 -32.63 19.73 -12.65
C LEU A 147 -33.23 21.15 -12.76
N ASN A 148 -34.01 21.44 -13.80
CA ASN A 148 -34.74 22.71 -13.93
C ASN A 148 -36.04 22.72 -13.11
N GLN A 149 -36.62 21.55 -12.84
CA GLN A 149 -37.82 21.42 -12.02
C GLN A 149 -37.54 21.50 -10.52
N ASN A 150 -36.28 21.32 -10.11
CA ASN A 150 -35.91 21.34 -8.70
C ASN A 150 -35.35 22.70 -8.27
N PHE A 151 -35.70 23.12 -7.06
CA PHE A 151 -35.31 24.42 -6.51
C PHE A 151 -34.03 24.25 -5.68
N PHE A 152 -32.91 24.79 -6.17
CA PHE A 152 -31.67 24.84 -5.43
C PHE A 152 -31.62 26.12 -4.57
N PRO A 153 -31.04 26.08 -3.36
CA PRO A 153 -30.83 27.28 -2.55
C PRO A 153 -30.09 28.37 -3.35
N ALA A 154 -30.60 29.59 -3.35
CA ALA A 154 -30.05 30.72 -4.14
C ALA A 154 -28.58 31.04 -3.79
N GLU A 155 -28.15 30.67 -2.58
CA GLU A 155 -26.77 30.78 -2.10
C GLU A 155 -25.79 29.91 -2.90
N LEU A 156 -26.22 28.76 -3.43
CA LEU A 156 -25.41 27.86 -4.25
C LEU A 156 -25.36 28.29 -5.73
N GLU A 157 -26.38 29.00 -6.21
CA GLU A 157 -26.38 29.57 -7.57
C GLU A 157 -25.48 30.81 -7.68
N GLN A 158 -25.10 31.41 -6.55
CA GLN A 158 -24.24 32.60 -6.46
C GLN A 158 -22.80 32.28 -6.02
N GLN A 159 -22.49 31.04 -5.65
CA GLN A 159 -21.10 30.63 -5.42
C GLN A 159 -20.36 30.66 -6.76
N ASP A 160 -19.57 31.72 -6.91
CA ASP A 160 -18.69 32.01 -8.04
C ASP A 160 -17.88 30.79 -8.51
N ASN A 161 -17.44 30.91 -9.77
CA ASN A 161 -16.62 30.01 -10.60
C ASN A 161 -15.30 29.47 -9.99
N GLU A 162 -15.24 29.15 -8.69
CA GLU A 162 -14.03 28.69 -8.02
C GLU A 162 -13.71 27.22 -8.36
N PHE A 163 -14.72 26.42 -8.71
CA PHE A 163 -14.57 25.00 -9.03
C PHE A 163 -14.93 24.70 -10.49
N GLU A 164 -14.02 24.05 -11.19
CA GLU A 164 -14.23 23.48 -12.53
C GLU A 164 -14.66 22.01 -12.39
N ILE A 165 -15.70 21.62 -13.12
CA ILE A 165 -16.18 20.23 -13.10
C ILE A 165 -15.25 19.36 -13.97
N ASP A 166 -14.89 18.19 -13.46
CA ASP A 166 -14.09 17.22 -14.22
C ASP A 166 -14.92 16.62 -15.37
N GLU A 167 -14.50 16.87 -16.61
CA GLU A 167 -15.17 16.37 -17.80
C GLU A 167 -15.23 14.84 -17.86
N GLU A 168 -14.17 14.14 -17.42
CA GLU A 168 -14.15 12.68 -17.39
C GLU A 168 -15.20 12.16 -16.40
N TRP A 169 -15.30 12.80 -15.24
CA TRP A 169 -16.34 12.48 -14.25
C TRP A 169 -17.75 12.69 -14.84
N VAL A 170 -18.00 13.80 -15.53
CA VAL A 170 -19.31 14.07 -16.14
C VAL A 170 -19.67 13.00 -17.17
N GLN A 171 -18.74 12.63 -18.04
CA GLN A 171 -18.98 11.58 -19.04
C GLN A 171 -19.31 10.23 -18.39
N ASP A 172 -18.62 9.88 -17.31
CA ASP A 172 -18.87 8.65 -16.56
C ASP A 172 -20.26 8.64 -15.90
N ILE A 173 -20.67 9.77 -15.31
CA ILE A 173 -22.00 9.95 -14.75
C ILE A 173 -23.08 9.90 -15.83
N LEU A 174 -22.87 10.57 -16.97
CA LEU A 174 -23.79 10.51 -18.11
C LEU A 174 -23.96 9.09 -18.65
N MET A 175 -22.88 8.31 -18.74
CA MET A 175 -22.95 6.90 -19.12
C MET A 175 -23.74 6.05 -18.12
N LYS A 176 -23.59 6.31 -16.81
CA LYS A 176 -24.35 5.60 -15.76
C LYS A 176 -25.83 5.96 -15.79
N LEU A 177 -26.14 7.25 -15.95
CA LEU A 177 -27.50 7.75 -16.09
C LEU A 177 -28.17 7.24 -17.38
N ALA A 178 -27.44 7.13 -18.49
CA ALA A 178 -27.96 6.56 -19.73
C ALA A 178 -28.37 5.08 -19.59
N LYS A 179 -27.72 4.33 -18.68
CA LYS A 179 -27.98 2.89 -18.45
C LYS A 179 -29.04 2.62 -17.38
N THR A 180 -29.40 3.62 -16.59
CA THR A 180 -30.24 3.46 -15.40
C THR A 180 -31.50 4.31 -15.53
N SER A 181 -32.65 3.81 -15.08
CA SER A 181 -33.87 4.63 -15.09
C SER A 181 -33.85 5.61 -13.91
N PHE A 182 -33.90 6.91 -14.20
CA PHE A 182 -34.00 7.98 -13.20
C PHE A 182 -35.19 8.89 -13.54
N ASN A 183 -35.96 9.32 -12.54
CA ASN A 183 -37.13 10.19 -12.71
C ASN A 183 -37.15 11.37 -11.74
N SER A 184 -36.30 11.36 -10.71
CA SER A 184 -36.20 12.43 -9.71
C SER A 184 -34.74 12.88 -9.52
N VAL A 185 -34.56 14.03 -8.88
CA VAL A 185 -33.21 14.48 -8.46
C VAL A 185 -32.61 13.54 -7.43
N GLU A 186 -33.43 12.94 -6.57
CA GLU A 186 -32.96 11.97 -5.59
C GLU A 186 -32.36 10.72 -6.26
N ASP A 187 -32.95 10.28 -7.38
CA ASP A 187 -32.38 9.18 -8.18
C ASP A 187 -31.01 9.57 -8.76
N ILE A 188 -30.84 10.82 -9.20
CA ILE A 188 -29.56 11.31 -9.73
C ILE A 188 -28.53 11.39 -8.60
N LYS A 189 -28.90 11.91 -7.43
CA LYS A 189 -28.07 11.93 -6.23
C LYS A 189 -27.62 10.51 -5.88
N ASN A 190 -28.55 9.56 -5.80
CA ASN A 190 -28.28 8.16 -5.53
C ASN A 190 -27.28 7.56 -6.53
N ILE A 191 -27.47 7.80 -7.84
CA ILE A 191 -26.56 7.31 -8.89
C ILE A 191 -25.15 7.92 -8.78
N ILE A 192 -25.04 9.20 -8.40
CA ILE A 192 -23.76 9.85 -8.12
C ILE A 192 -23.06 9.19 -6.92
N THR A 193 -23.77 9.01 -5.80
CA THR A 193 -23.24 8.33 -4.60
C THR A 193 -22.91 6.85 -4.81
N GLU A 194 -23.62 6.15 -5.69
CA GLU A 194 -23.37 4.73 -5.97
C GLU A 194 -22.31 4.53 -7.05
N GLY A 195 -22.11 5.52 -7.92
CA GLY A 195 -21.26 5.43 -9.10
C GLY A 195 -19.79 5.14 -8.82
N ASP A 196 -19.25 5.50 -7.66
CA ASP A 196 -17.83 5.27 -7.33
C ASP A 196 -17.56 3.92 -6.64
N LYS A 197 -18.59 3.10 -6.42
CA LYS A 197 -18.45 1.77 -5.78
C LYS A 197 -17.91 0.67 -6.69
N HIS A 198 -17.51 0.98 -7.93
CA HIS A 198 -17.00 -0.06 -8.84
C HIS A 198 -15.66 -0.61 -8.33
N GLU A 199 -15.67 -1.89 -7.89
CA GLU A 199 -14.46 -2.57 -7.44
C GLU A 199 -13.55 -2.86 -8.63
N LEU A 200 -12.38 -2.23 -8.65
CA LEU A 200 -11.35 -2.49 -9.64
C LEU A 200 -10.77 -3.90 -9.43
N SER A 201 -10.86 -4.73 -10.47
CA SER A 201 -10.44 -6.13 -10.44
C SER A 201 -9.41 -6.44 -11.53
N GLY A 202 -8.29 -7.03 -11.12
CA GLY A 202 -7.23 -7.48 -12.02
C GLY A 202 -6.25 -6.39 -12.49
N TYR A 203 -5.15 -6.86 -13.08
CA TYR A 203 -3.98 -6.04 -13.37
C TYR A 203 -4.26 -4.87 -14.32
N ASN A 204 -4.93 -5.12 -15.43
CA ASN A 204 -5.15 -4.10 -16.46
C ASN A 204 -6.06 -2.96 -16.00
N GLN A 205 -7.07 -3.26 -15.17
CA GLN A 205 -7.96 -2.24 -14.61
C GLN A 205 -7.20 -1.35 -13.63
N TRP A 206 -6.45 -1.96 -12.71
CA TRP A 206 -5.60 -1.22 -11.78
C TRP A 206 -4.52 -0.40 -12.48
N PHE A 207 -3.87 -0.96 -13.50
CA PHE A 207 -2.86 -0.24 -14.26
C PHE A 207 -3.44 0.99 -14.95
N LYS A 208 -4.58 0.84 -15.67
CA LYS A 208 -5.27 1.97 -16.31
C LYS A 208 -5.71 3.04 -15.31
N TYR A 209 -6.22 2.62 -14.15
CA TYR A 209 -6.61 3.55 -13.10
C TYR A 209 -5.39 4.35 -12.58
N ILE A 210 -4.31 3.66 -12.23
CA ILE A 210 -3.09 4.25 -11.66
C ILE A 210 -2.38 5.22 -12.63
N ILE A 211 -2.40 4.95 -13.93
CA ILE A 211 -1.76 5.85 -14.91
C ILE A 211 -2.59 7.13 -15.16
N ASN A 212 -3.90 7.08 -14.94
CA ASN A 212 -4.82 8.20 -15.21
C ASN A 212 -5.20 8.98 -13.94
N ASN A 213 -4.95 8.44 -12.74
CA ASN A 213 -5.36 9.05 -11.48
C ASN A 213 -4.15 9.28 -10.58
N GLU A 214 -4.10 10.41 -9.89
CA GLU A 214 -3.14 10.61 -8.79
C GLU A 214 -3.58 9.87 -7.53
N PRO A 215 -2.63 9.35 -6.72
CA PRO A 215 -2.97 8.76 -5.43
C PRO A 215 -3.40 9.84 -4.45
N ARG A 216 -4.52 9.59 -3.75
CA ARG A 216 -5.08 10.44 -2.69
C ARG A 216 -5.47 9.61 -1.48
N HIS A 217 -5.48 10.20 -0.30
CA HIS A 217 -5.83 9.50 0.94
C HIS A 217 -7.24 8.92 0.90
N ALA A 218 -8.21 9.69 0.39
CA ALA A 218 -9.58 9.24 0.18
C ALA A 218 -9.66 7.92 -0.62
N THR A 219 -8.85 7.76 -1.67
CA THR A 219 -8.83 6.52 -2.48
C THR A 219 -8.40 5.30 -1.68
N PHE A 220 -7.52 5.47 -0.69
CA PHE A 220 -7.08 4.40 0.21
C PHE A 220 -8.08 4.11 1.34
N CYS A 221 -8.97 5.06 1.65
CA CYS A 221 -10.05 4.88 2.60
C CYS A 221 -11.26 4.18 1.96
N ASP A 222 -11.65 4.60 0.76
CA ASP A 222 -12.91 4.15 0.14
C ASP A 222 -12.73 2.95 -0.79
N LYS A 223 -11.75 3.03 -1.69
CA LYS A 223 -11.63 2.13 -2.84
C LYS A 223 -10.63 1.00 -2.60
N ILE A 224 -9.50 1.31 -1.97
CA ILE A 224 -8.41 0.34 -1.74
C ILE A 224 -8.55 -0.25 -0.33
N LYS A 225 -9.43 -1.25 -0.19
CA LYS A 225 -9.50 -2.04 1.04
C LYS A 225 -8.20 -2.84 1.24
N PHE A 226 -8.04 -3.39 2.44
CA PHE A 226 -6.84 -4.14 2.84
C PHE A 226 -6.39 -5.22 1.83
N LYS A 227 -7.32 -5.99 1.25
CA LYS A 227 -6.97 -7.02 0.24
C LYS A 227 -6.39 -6.41 -1.04
N GLN A 228 -6.99 -5.32 -1.50
CA GLN A 228 -6.62 -4.60 -2.72
C GLN A 228 -5.24 -3.96 -2.55
N LEU A 229 -4.94 -3.41 -1.36
CA LEU A 229 -3.60 -2.90 -1.04
C LEU A 229 -2.52 -3.96 -1.31
N TRP A 230 -2.73 -5.20 -0.86
CA TRP A 230 -1.78 -6.30 -1.08
C TRP A 230 -1.71 -6.78 -2.53
N VAL A 231 -2.81 -6.68 -3.27
CA VAL A 231 -2.80 -6.90 -4.73
C VAL A 231 -1.92 -5.86 -5.42
N LEU A 232 -2.04 -4.59 -5.03
CA LEU A 232 -1.20 -3.51 -5.55
C LEU A 232 0.28 -3.69 -5.20
N VAL A 233 0.59 -4.11 -3.97
CA VAL A 233 1.97 -4.46 -3.57
C VAL A 233 2.54 -5.58 -4.45
N LYS A 234 1.73 -6.61 -4.76
CA LYS A 234 2.15 -7.70 -5.66
C LYS A 234 2.39 -7.20 -7.09
N TYR A 235 1.54 -6.32 -7.62
CA TYR A 235 1.74 -5.72 -8.95
C TYR A 235 2.97 -4.81 -8.99
N MET A 236 3.18 -3.99 -7.94
CA MET A 236 4.39 -3.20 -7.75
C MET A 236 5.63 -4.07 -7.81
N SER A 237 5.65 -5.13 -7.00
CA SER A 237 6.75 -6.08 -6.92
C SER A 237 7.01 -6.77 -8.27
N ASN A 238 5.98 -7.18 -9.01
CA ASN A 238 6.18 -8.01 -10.21
C ASN A 238 6.61 -7.24 -11.47
N THR A 239 5.96 -6.12 -11.75
CA THR A 239 6.10 -5.40 -13.03
C THR A 239 6.45 -3.94 -12.84
N TRP A 240 5.70 -3.21 -12.02
CA TRP A 240 5.79 -1.74 -12.00
C TRP A 240 7.10 -1.21 -11.42
N ILE A 241 7.72 -1.89 -10.45
CA ILE A 241 9.02 -1.47 -9.92
C ILE A 241 10.13 -1.45 -10.98
N LYS A 242 10.04 -2.35 -11.97
CA LYS A 242 10.97 -2.37 -13.11
C LYS A 242 10.71 -1.21 -14.07
N GLU A 243 9.46 -0.79 -14.22
CA GLU A 243 9.09 0.37 -15.02
C GLU A 243 9.56 1.67 -14.36
N ILE A 244 9.43 1.77 -13.03
CA ILE A 244 10.01 2.85 -12.23
C ILE A 244 11.53 2.89 -12.44
N TYR A 245 12.22 1.78 -12.20
CA TYR A 245 13.69 1.70 -12.34
C TYR A 245 14.19 2.05 -13.75
N LYS A 246 13.47 1.62 -14.80
CA LYS A 246 13.83 1.91 -16.20
C LYS A 246 13.35 3.28 -16.69
N LYS A 247 12.68 4.07 -15.84
CA LYS A 247 12.00 5.33 -16.20
C LYS A 247 11.11 5.17 -17.43
N GLY A 248 10.26 4.14 -17.42
CA GLY A 248 9.27 3.91 -18.47
C GLY A 248 8.26 5.05 -18.58
N LYS A 249 7.37 5.01 -19.59
CA LYS A 249 6.45 6.12 -19.92
C LYS A 249 5.65 6.63 -18.70
N HIS A 250 5.25 5.75 -17.79
CA HIS A 250 4.39 6.08 -16.65
C HIS A 250 5.10 6.05 -15.29
N TYR A 251 6.45 6.15 -15.26
CA TYR A 251 7.22 5.97 -14.04
C TYR A 251 6.83 6.92 -12.90
N ARG A 252 6.48 8.18 -13.22
CA ARG A 252 6.12 9.20 -12.22
C ARG A 252 4.83 8.85 -11.49
N SER A 253 3.79 8.45 -12.23
CA SER A 253 2.53 8.01 -11.64
C SER A 253 2.78 6.79 -10.76
N LEU A 254 3.51 5.79 -11.25
CA LEU A 254 3.84 4.59 -10.50
C LEU A 254 4.64 4.88 -9.23
N GLN A 255 5.57 5.84 -9.28
CA GLN A 255 6.36 6.30 -8.13
C GLN A 255 5.47 6.93 -7.05
N GLY A 256 4.55 7.83 -7.43
CA GLY A 256 3.61 8.44 -6.49
C GLY A 256 2.71 7.39 -5.83
N TRP A 257 2.21 6.45 -6.63
CA TRP A 257 1.39 5.34 -6.14
C TRP A 257 2.15 4.41 -5.20
N LEU A 258 3.41 4.10 -5.50
CA LEU A 258 4.26 3.31 -4.60
C LEU A 258 4.47 4.02 -3.26
N PHE A 259 4.70 5.33 -3.27
CA PHE A 259 4.84 6.12 -2.06
C PHE A 259 3.57 6.04 -1.20
N TYR A 260 2.39 6.25 -1.79
CA TYR A 260 1.11 6.16 -1.06
C TYR A 260 0.81 4.75 -0.55
N ILE A 261 1.15 3.72 -1.32
CA ILE A 261 1.06 2.34 -0.85
C ILE A 261 1.91 2.17 0.41
N LEU A 262 3.15 2.66 0.43
CA LEU A 262 4.02 2.56 1.62
C LEU A 262 3.43 3.28 2.83
N VAL A 263 2.84 4.47 2.62
CA VAL A 263 2.17 5.25 3.68
C VAL A 263 1.02 4.47 4.31
N HIS A 264 0.19 3.81 3.49
CA HIS A 264 -1.03 3.14 3.93
C HIS A 264 -0.85 1.68 4.38
N ILE A 265 0.38 1.13 4.33
CA ILE A 265 0.61 -0.20 4.92
C ILE A 265 0.45 -0.10 6.45
N PRO A 266 -0.37 -0.98 7.07
CA PRO A 266 -0.53 -1.03 8.51
C PRO A 266 0.77 -1.42 9.22
N GLU A 267 1.02 -0.85 10.39
CA GLU A 267 2.24 -1.12 11.16
C GLU A 267 2.37 -2.58 11.61
N LYS A 268 1.24 -3.23 11.88
CA LYS A 268 1.18 -4.63 12.34
C LYS A 268 0.75 -5.54 11.21
N LEU A 269 1.68 -6.38 10.77
CA LEU A 269 1.46 -7.32 9.66
C LEU A 269 1.57 -8.77 10.10
N THR A 270 0.79 -9.63 9.46
CA THR A 270 0.98 -11.08 9.56
C THR A 270 2.23 -11.51 8.79
N ALA A 271 2.80 -12.68 9.13
CA ALA A 271 3.97 -13.23 8.45
C ALA A 271 3.81 -13.33 6.91
N GLU A 272 2.61 -13.65 6.42
CA GLU A 272 2.33 -13.71 4.97
C GLU A 272 2.57 -12.35 4.29
N TYR A 273 1.97 -11.29 4.83
CA TYR A 273 2.11 -9.93 4.30
C TYR A 273 3.52 -9.37 4.47
N THR A 274 4.19 -9.68 5.58
CA THR A 274 5.62 -9.36 5.76
C THR A 274 6.46 -10.03 4.67
N SER A 275 6.18 -11.29 4.32
CA SER A 275 6.88 -11.97 3.21
C SER A 275 6.65 -11.28 1.86
N ILE A 276 5.42 -10.82 1.58
CA ILE A 276 5.10 -10.10 0.35
C ILE A 276 5.86 -8.77 0.28
N LEU A 277 5.98 -8.03 1.39
CA LEU A 277 6.79 -6.81 1.45
C LEU A 277 8.28 -7.11 1.30
N ARG A 278 8.76 -8.19 1.93
CA ARG A 278 10.15 -8.62 1.79
C ARG A 278 10.47 -8.93 0.33
N ASP A 279 9.56 -9.56 -0.41
CA ASP A 279 9.74 -9.81 -1.85
C ASP A 279 9.83 -8.52 -2.66
N LEU A 280 9.03 -7.49 -2.32
CA LEU A 280 9.18 -6.15 -2.90
C LEU A 280 10.56 -5.56 -2.58
N GLY A 281 10.97 -5.59 -1.30
CA GLY A 281 12.28 -5.10 -0.86
C GLY A 281 13.46 -5.80 -1.54
N LYS A 282 13.42 -7.13 -1.68
CA LYS A 282 14.43 -7.91 -2.42
C LYS A 282 14.52 -7.51 -3.88
N LYS A 283 13.39 -7.27 -4.55
CA LYS A 283 13.41 -6.81 -5.94
C LYS A 283 13.95 -5.39 -6.08
N CYS A 284 13.64 -4.50 -5.14
CA CYS A 284 14.27 -3.18 -5.08
C CYS A 284 15.79 -3.31 -4.90
N LEU A 285 16.25 -4.18 -4.00
CA LEU A 285 17.66 -4.46 -3.76
C LEU A 285 18.36 -4.99 -5.02
N GLU A 286 17.77 -5.96 -5.71
CA GLU A 286 18.27 -6.48 -6.99
C GLU A 286 18.39 -5.39 -8.06
N LEU A 287 17.49 -4.41 -8.07
CA LEU A 287 17.52 -3.31 -9.05
C LEU A 287 18.63 -2.31 -8.73
N ILE A 288 18.84 -1.98 -7.45
CA ILE A 288 19.94 -1.10 -7.02
C ILE A 288 21.32 -1.74 -7.29
N GLN A 289 21.43 -3.05 -7.13
CA GLN A 289 22.68 -3.78 -7.38
C GLN A 289 22.98 -3.94 -8.88
N LYS A 290 21.97 -3.85 -9.76
CA LYS A 290 22.18 -3.83 -11.22
C LYS A 290 22.83 -2.50 -11.61
N LYS A 291 23.80 -2.55 -12.53
CA LYS A 291 24.53 -1.34 -12.99
C LYS A 291 23.55 -0.20 -13.31
N PRO A 292 23.83 1.03 -12.87
CA PRO A 292 22.90 2.14 -13.05
C PRO A 292 22.70 2.42 -14.55
N ILE A 293 21.45 2.44 -14.97
CA ILE A 293 21.05 2.93 -16.30
C ILE A 293 21.18 4.47 -16.26
N GLY A 294 22.40 4.96 -16.45
CA GLY A 294 22.72 6.38 -16.44
C GLY A 294 22.65 7.02 -15.05
N VAL A 295 23.63 7.87 -14.74
CA VAL A 295 23.66 8.70 -13.55
C VAL A 295 22.61 9.80 -13.71
N TYR A 296 21.34 9.48 -13.46
CA TYR A 296 20.25 10.45 -13.50
C TYR A 296 19.74 10.65 -12.08
N LYS A 297 19.76 11.89 -11.60
CA LYS A 297 19.08 12.29 -10.36
C LYS A 297 17.61 11.89 -10.46
N ASP A 298 17.18 10.96 -9.62
CA ASP A 298 15.81 10.49 -9.57
C ASP A 298 15.25 10.87 -8.20
N GLU A 299 14.79 12.11 -8.11
CA GLU A 299 14.27 12.68 -6.87
C GLU A 299 12.87 12.13 -6.61
N ILE A 300 12.49 11.98 -5.33
CA ILE A 300 11.10 11.67 -4.98
C ILE A 300 10.21 12.83 -5.40
N ILE A 301 9.18 12.54 -6.19
CA ILE A 301 8.13 13.50 -6.52
C ILE A 301 6.95 13.24 -5.57
N LEU A 302 6.60 14.25 -4.77
CA LEU A 302 5.42 14.20 -3.91
C LEU A 302 4.15 14.39 -4.74
N PRO A 303 3.13 13.54 -4.57
CA PRO A 303 1.80 13.74 -5.16
C PRO A 303 1.15 15.06 -4.73
N MET A 304 0.14 15.53 -5.47
CA MET A 304 -0.49 16.82 -5.26
C MET A 304 -1.01 17.04 -3.82
N GLU A 305 -1.73 16.08 -3.25
CA GLU A 305 -2.27 16.16 -1.88
C GLU A 305 -1.17 16.38 -0.83
N MET A 306 0.03 15.82 -1.02
CA MET A 306 1.15 16.05 -0.09
C MET A 306 1.74 17.47 -0.22
N ARG A 307 1.70 18.05 -1.43
CA ARG A 307 2.11 19.45 -1.64
C ARG A 307 1.09 20.42 -1.05
N GLU A 308 -0.20 20.08 -1.09
CA GLU A 308 -1.28 20.84 -0.45
C GLU A 308 -1.16 20.84 1.08
N LEU A 309 -0.66 19.76 1.67
CA LEU A 309 -0.36 19.66 3.10
C LEU A 309 0.95 20.38 3.53
N ASP A 310 1.55 21.21 2.66
CA ASP A 310 2.85 21.89 2.83
C ASP A 310 4.00 20.95 3.24
N LEU A 311 3.94 19.68 2.83
CA LEU A 311 5.03 18.73 3.09
C LEU A 311 6.22 19.04 2.18
N LYS A 312 7.36 19.32 2.79
CA LYS A 312 8.60 19.64 2.07
C LYS A 312 9.56 18.46 2.12
N ILE A 313 10.25 18.22 1.00
CA ILE A 313 11.39 17.30 0.96
C ILE A 313 12.61 18.05 1.53
N PRO A 314 13.16 17.62 2.67
CA PRO A 314 14.36 18.22 3.23
C PRO A 314 15.55 18.07 2.28
N SER A 315 16.52 18.99 2.37
CA SER A 315 17.77 18.92 1.59
C SER A 315 18.55 17.62 1.82
N THR A 316 18.41 17.01 3.00
CA THR A 316 19.01 15.73 3.39
C THR A 316 18.42 14.53 2.65
N ILE A 317 17.32 14.70 1.93
CA ILE A 317 16.53 13.64 1.28
C ILE A 317 16.48 13.84 -0.25
N LYS A 318 17.02 14.94 -0.78
CA LYS A 318 16.96 15.25 -2.22
C LYS A 318 17.54 14.16 -3.13
N ASP A 319 18.55 13.42 -2.66
CA ASP A 319 19.19 12.37 -3.45
C ASP A 319 18.61 10.97 -3.21
N VAL A 320 17.51 10.83 -2.44
CA VAL A 320 16.87 9.52 -2.24
C VAL A 320 15.96 9.18 -3.43
N THR A 321 16.07 7.95 -3.91
CA THR A 321 15.12 7.39 -4.88
C THR A 321 13.98 6.69 -4.16
N ILE A 322 12.82 6.54 -4.82
CA ILE A 322 11.70 5.77 -4.25
C ILE A 322 12.08 4.31 -3.97
N ILE A 323 13.00 3.74 -4.74
CA ILE A 323 13.49 2.37 -4.59
C ILE A 323 14.33 2.24 -3.31
N GLU A 324 15.27 3.17 -3.09
CA GLU A 324 16.06 3.26 -1.85
C GLU A 324 15.15 3.45 -0.63
N LEU A 325 14.19 4.38 -0.71
CA LEU A 325 13.23 4.61 0.37
C LEU A 325 12.40 3.36 0.68
N THR A 326 11.94 2.65 -0.36
CA THR A 326 11.17 1.40 -0.19
C THR A 326 11.97 0.37 0.59
N ILE A 327 13.28 0.21 0.31
CA ILE A 327 14.14 -0.72 1.04
C ILE A 327 14.26 -0.30 2.50
N CYS A 328 14.54 0.97 2.77
CA CYS A 328 14.63 1.48 4.14
C CYS A 328 13.34 1.24 4.92
N VAL A 329 12.18 1.52 4.31
CA VAL A 329 10.86 1.35 4.94
C VAL A 329 10.60 -0.11 5.26
N VAL A 330 10.84 -1.02 4.31
CA VAL A 330 10.68 -2.46 4.54
C VAL A 330 11.65 -2.98 5.61
N ALA A 331 12.90 -2.50 5.60
CA ALA A 331 13.93 -2.96 6.53
C ALA A 331 13.68 -2.49 7.97
N VAL A 332 13.36 -1.22 8.18
CA VAL A 332 13.24 -0.62 9.52
C VAL A 332 11.83 -0.80 10.08
N ASN A 333 10.79 -0.35 9.35
CA ASN A 333 9.43 -0.34 9.90
C ASN A 333 8.83 -1.75 10.02
N TYR A 334 9.32 -2.74 9.26
CA TYR A 334 8.81 -4.12 9.26
C TYR A 334 9.87 -5.17 9.65
N GLY A 335 11.00 -4.71 10.22
CA GLY A 335 12.01 -5.58 10.83
C GLY A 335 12.79 -6.48 9.87
N GLN A 336 12.84 -6.16 8.57
CA GLN A 336 13.61 -6.89 7.55
C GLN A 336 15.02 -6.32 7.40
N LYS A 337 15.78 -6.27 8.50
CA LYS A 337 17.14 -5.67 8.52
C LYS A 337 18.13 -6.36 7.58
N ASP A 338 17.86 -7.61 7.20
CA ASP A 338 18.61 -8.38 6.21
C ASP A 338 18.65 -7.73 4.81
N LEU A 339 17.82 -6.72 4.54
CA LEU A 339 17.82 -6.00 3.26
C LEU A 339 18.83 -4.84 3.20
N ILE A 340 19.33 -4.39 4.36
CA ILE A 340 20.27 -3.26 4.48
C ILE A 340 21.64 -3.67 5.04
N GLU A 341 21.76 -4.87 5.58
CA GLU A 341 23.01 -5.52 6.03
C GLU A 341 23.64 -6.32 4.88
#